data_AF-A0A5J5G8X8-F1
#
_entry.id   AF-A0A5J5G8X8-F1
#
_cell.length_a   1.000
_cell.length_b   1.000
_cell.length_c   1.000
_cell.angle_alpha   90.00
_cell.angle_beta   90.00
_cell.angle_gamma   90.00
#
_symmetry.space_group_name_H-M   'P 1'
#
loop_
_entity.id
_entity.type
_entity.pdbx_description
1 polymer ?
#
loop_
_entity_poly.entity_id
_entity_poly.type
_entity_poly.pdbx_seq_one_letter_code
_entity_poly.pdbx_strand_id
1 'polypeptide(L)'
;MINSICLLLEEAGLEKSRIKLEYSKFLYANPEQIFVLSSFTNEDELSSGWKNTAHEVAVTIQSKLSDELDSLRWDIYLIYVVNDLVSPHLKAEIENSRLYFRKLVIFKGEEVPIENRLPLGILGHLHFNEKLTLFDDYSFLEEFKKNVSPEVQKELGDDFFIDPKSNLEILKSKYGGEL
;
A
#
# COMPACT_ATOMS: atom_id res chain seq x y z
N MET A 1 -15.41 0.32 11.53
CA MET A 1 -14.08 0.12 10.92
C MET A 1 -14.14 0.17 9.40
N ILE A 2 -14.81 -0.78 8.72
CA ILE A 2 -14.86 -0.78 7.23
C ILE A 2 -15.44 0.52 6.64
N ASN A 3 -16.47 1.10 7.26
CA ASN A 3 -17.05 2.37 6.83
C ASN A 3 -16.04 3.52 6.93
N SER A 4 -15.19 3.53 7.96
CA SER A 4 -14.14 4.54 8.14
C SER A 4 -13.11 4.47 7.02
N ILE A 5 -12.71 3.25 6.63
CA ILE A 5 -11.80 3.03 5.49
C ILE A 5 -12.47 3.49 4.19
N CYS A 6 -13.76 3.19 4.00
CA CYS A 6 -14.49 3.65 2.81
C CYS A 6 -14.50 5.19 2.72
N LEU A 7 -14.81 5.88 3.82
CA LEU A 7 -14.80 7.34 3.86
C LEU A 7 -13.40 7.91 3.55
N LEU A 8 -12.34 7.33 4.14
CA LEU A 8 -10.97 7.76 3.85
C LEU A 8 -10.60 7.59 2.37
N LEU A 9 -11.01 6.50 1.73
CA LEU A 9 -10.76 6.28 0.30
C LEU A 9 -11.56 7.26 -0.57
N GLU A 10 -12.80 7.56 -0.20
CA GLU A 10 -13.62 8.56 -0.89
C GLU A 10 -13.04 9.97 -0.74
N GLU A 11 -12.58 10.34 0.46
CA GLU A 11 -11.88 11.62 0.73
C GLU A 11 -10.54 11.73 -0.02
N ALA A 12 -9.87 10.59 -0.25
CA ALA A 12 -8.67 10.51 -1.06
C ALA A 12 -8.94 10.59 -2.58
N GLY A 13 -10.20 10.76 -2.99
CA GLY A 13 -10.57 10.91 -4.40
C GLY A 13 -10.71 9.59 -5.15
N LEU A 14 -10.81 8.44 -4.46
CA LEU A 14 -11.10 7.18 -5.12
C LEU A 14 -12.60 7.00 -5.35
N GLU A 15 -12.93 6.53 -6.54
CA GLU A 15 -14.31 6.25 -6.91
C GLU A 15 -14.70 4.82 -6.56
N LYS A 16 -15.86 4.69 -5.92
CA LYS A 16 -16.45 3.39 -5.62
C LYS A 16 -17.01 2.74 -6.89
N SER A 17 -16.49 1.58 -7.24
CA SER A 17 -16.98 0.79 -8.36
C SER A 17 -18.29 0.07 -8.04
N ARG A 18 -19.05 -0.22 -9.11
CA ARG A 18 -20.27 -1.03 -9.06
C ARG A 18 -20.02 -2.51 -9.31
N ILE A 19 -18.77 -2.92 -9.52
CA ILE A 19 -18.40 -4.32 -9.71
C ILE A 19 -18.76 -5.10 -8.44
N LYS A 20 -19.52 -6.18 -8.61
CA LYS A 20 -19.87 -7.10 -7.52
C LYS A 20 -18.83 -8.21 -7.48
N LEU A 21 -18.28 -8.42 -6.29
CA LEU A 21 -17.37 -9.50 -5.96
C LEU A 21 -18.08 -10.37 -4.91
N GLU A 22 -17.90 -11.69 -4.97
CA GLU A 22 -18.50 -12.66 -4.07
C GLU A 22 -17.87 -12.58 -2.67
N TYR A 23 -16.55 -12.43 -2.58
CA TYR A 23 -15.80 -12.45 -1.32
C TYR A 23 -15.32 -11.06 -0.89
N SER A 24 -15.31 -10.10 -1.81
CA SER A 24 -14.94 -8.70 -1.52
C SER A 24 -16.18 -7.81 -1.45
N LYS A 25 -16.20 -6.88 -0.50
CA LYS A 25 -17.35 -6.00 -0.26
C LYS A 25 -17.34 -4.75 -1.12
N PHE A 26 -16.18 -4.14 -1.29
CA PHE A 26 -16.07 -2.86 -1.97
C PHE A 26 -14.80 -2.82 -2.83
N LEU A 27 -14.90 -2.13 -3.96
CA LEU A 27 -13.78 -1.83 -4.84
C LEU A 27 -13.78 -0.32 -5.09
N TYR A 28 -12.65 0.30 -4.84
CA TYR A 28 -12.37 1.72 -5.06
C TYR A 28 -11.20 1.82 -6.03
N ALA A 29 -11.25 2.77 -6.95
CA ALA A 29 -10.17 2.97 -7.90
C ALA A 29 -10.05 4.43 -8.31
N ASN A 30 -8.85 4.79 -8.72
CA ASN A 30 -8.57 5.98 -9.52
C ASN A 30 -7.53 5.58 -10.60
N PRO A 31 -7.04 6.53 -11.42
CA PRO A 31 -6.04 6.22 -12.45
C PRO A 31 -4.68 5.72 -11.93
N GLU A 32 -4.41 5.82 -10.63
CA GLU A 32 -3.10 5.49 -10.03
C GLU A 32 -3.13 4.20 -9.19
N GLN A 33 -4.26 3.87 -8.57
CA GLN A 33 -4.36 2.82 -7.57
C GLN A 33 -5.75 2.17 -7.54
N ILE A 34 -5.78 0.89 -7.16
CA ILE A 34 -7.01 0.12 -6.94
C ILE A 34 -6.99 -0.42 -5.51
N PHE A 35 -8.07 -0.18 -4.78
CA PHE A 35 -8.30 -0.70 -3.44
C PHE A 35 -9.49 -1.63 -3.42
N VAL A 36 -9.31 -2.82 -2.85
CA VAL A 36 -10.36 -3.78 -2.64
C VAL A 36 -10.48 -4.06 -1.16
N LEU A 37 -11.70 -4.05 -0.63
CA LEU A 37 -11.97 -4.30 0.77
C LEU A 37 -12.76 -5.59 0.93
N SER A 38 -12.28 -6.46 1.82
CA SER A 38 -13.05 -7.58 2.33
C SER A 38 -13.11 -7.51 3.85
N SER A 39 -14.17 -8.05 4.45
CA SER A 39 -14.33 -8.04 5.90
C SER A 39 -14.52 -9.44 6.45
N PHE A 40 -13.86 -9.72 7.56
CA PHE A 40 -13.97 -10.97 8.30
C PHE A 40 -14.43 -10.68 9.73
N THR A 41 -15.14 -11.64 10.31
CA THR A 41 -15.61 -11.52 11.69
C THR A 41 -14.48 -11.71 12.68
N ASN A 42 -13.61 -12.70 12.43
CA ASN A 42 -12.55 -13.14 13.33
C ASN A 42 -11.33 -13.69 12.57
N GLU A 43 -10.30 -14.09 13.32
CA GLU A 43 -9.05 -14.63 12.78
C GLU A 43 -9.25 -15.93 11.98
N ASP A 44 -10.12 -16.84 12.43
CA ASP A 44 -10.36 -18.13 11.76
C ASP A 44 -10.98 -17.96 10.37
N GLU A 45 -11.96 -17.05 10.25
CA GLU A 45 -12.56 -16.68 8.97
C GLU A 45 -11.52 -16.02 8.04
N LEU A 46 -10.67 -15.15 8.57
CA LEU A 46 -9.59 -14.54 7.79
C LEU A 46 -8.63 -15.62 7.29
N SER A 47 -8.13 -16.48 8.18
CA SER A 47 -7.17 -17.55 7.90
C SER A 47 -7.65 -18.48 6.77
N SER A 48 -8.94 -18.83 6.79
CA SER A 48 -9.55 -19.72 5.79
C SER A 48 -9.97 -19.00 4.50
N GLY A 49 -10.31 -17.71 4.55
CA GLY A 49 -10.94 -16.99 3.44
C GLY A 49 -10.05 -16.04 2.64
N TRP A 50 -8.91 -15.60 3.18
CA TRP A 50 -8.12 -14.54 2.55
C TRP A 50 -7.59 -14.94 1.17
N LYS A 51 -7.17 -16.20 0.98
CA LYS A 51 -6.65 -16.68 -0.32
C LYS A 51 -7.72 -16.70 -1.41
N ASN A 52 -8.95 -17.07 -1.04
CA ASN A 52 -10.09 -17.08 -1.98
C ASN A 52 -10.42 -15.66 -2.42
N THR A 53 -10.44 -14.72 -1.48
CA THR A 53 -10.65 -13.29 -1.75
C THR A 53 -9.55 -12.76 -2.68
N ALA A 54 -8.28 -13.07 -2.39
CA ALA A 54 -7.16 -12.65 -3.23
C ALA A 54 -7.25 -13.23 -4.65
N HIS A 55 -7.61 -14.51 -4.77
CA HIS A 55 -7.78 -15.17 -6.06
C HIS A 55 -8.90 -14.55 -6.90
N GLU A 56 -10.06 -14.29 -6.29
CA GLU A 56 -11.18 -13.61 -6.95
C GLU A 56 -10.76 -12.27 -7.54
N VAL A 57 -10.06 -11.44 -6.76
CA VAL A 57 -9.60 -10.13 -7.20
C VAL A 57 -8.59 -10.26 -8.34
N ALA A 58 -7.68 -11.23 -8.26
CA ALA A 58 -6.71 -11.48 -9.33
C ALA A 58 -7.41 -11.85 -10.65
N VAL A 59 -8.38 -12.76 -10.59
CA VAL A 59 -9.12 -13.20 -11.78
C VAL A 59 -10.05 -12.11 -12.31
N THR A 60 -10.76 -11.39 -11.45
CA THR A 60 -11.84 -10.50 -11.86
C THR A 60 -11.36 -9.10 -12.22
N ILE A 61 -10.27 -8.65 -11.58
CA ILE A 61 -9.73 -7.30 -11.69
C ILE A 61 -8.35 -7.34 -12.34
N GLN A 62 -7.36 -7.96 -11.68
CA GLN A 62 -5.96 -7.88 -12.12
C GLN A 62 -5.75 -8.43 -13.54
N SER A 63 -6.39 -9.55 -13.87
CA SER A 63 -6.27 -10.18 -15.20
C SER A 63 -6.79 -9.31 -16.35
N LYS A 64 -7.67 -8.34 -16.05
CA LYS A 64 -8.32 -7.46 -17.04
C LYS A 64 -7.59 -6.13 -17.21
N LEU A 65 -6.64 -5.81 -16.33
CA LEU A 65 -5.75 -4.67 -16.51
C LEU A 65 -4.83 -5.02 -17.67
N SER A 66 -5.08 -4.43 -18.84
CA SER A 66 -4.32 -4.68 -20.06
C SER A 66 -3.88 -3.35 -20.66
N ASP A 67 -2.88 -3.42 -21.54
CA ASP A 67 -2.32 -2.29 -22.27
C ASP A 67 -1.89 -1.14 -21.33
N GLU A 68 -2.54 0.01 -21.43
CA GLU A 68 -2.20 1.25 -20.70
C GLU A 68 -2.40 1.13 -19.18
N LEU A 69 -3.13 0.12 -18.71
CA LEU A 69 -3.40 -0.12 -17.29
C LEU A 69 -2.53 -1.24 -16.69
N ASP A 70 -1.59 -1.80 -17.45
CA ASP A 70 -0.74 -2.91 -16.97
C ASP A 70 0.11 -2.51 -15.75
N SER A 71 0.53 -1.25 -15.66
CA SER A 71 1.23 -0.70 -14.50
C SER A 71 0.43 -0.85 -13.20
N LEU A 72 -0.88 -0.65 -13.26
CA LEU A 72 -1.78 -0.75 -12.11
C LEU A 72 -1.88 -2.15 -11.51
N ARG A 73 -1.40 -3.20 -12.20
CA ARG A 73 -1.40 -4.57 -11.67
C ARG A 73 -0.62 -4.69 -10.36
N TRP A 74 0.35 -3.81 -10.15
CA TRP A 74 1.21 -3.76 -8.97
C TRP A 74 0.71 -2.77 -7.90
N ASP A 75 -0.19 -1.85 -8.29
CA ASP A 75 -0.81 -0.85 -7.44
C ASP A 75 -2.25 -1.24 -7.03
N ILE A 76 -2.46 -2.55 -6.87
CA ILE A 76 -3.65 -3.12 -6.26
C ILE A 76 -3.36 -3.38 -4.78
N TYR A 77 -4.26 -2.90 -3.93
CA TYR A 77 -4.25 -3.11 -2.48
C TYR A 77 -5.51 -3.85 -2.05
N LEU A 78 -5.34 -5.07 -1.54
CA LEU A 78 -6.43 -5.82 -0.90
C LEU A 78 -6.36 -5.65 0.62
N ILE A 79 -7.35 -4.94 1.16
CA ILE A 79 -7.48 -4.65 2.57
C ILE A 79 -8.45 -5.64 3.20
N TYR A 80 -7.97 -6.38 4.18
CA TYR A 80 -8.77 -7.25 5.02
C TYR A 80 -9.11 -6.53 6.32
N VAL A 81 -10.41 -6.32 6.56
CA VAL A 81 -10.93 -5.67 7.76
C VAL A 81 -11.48 -6.72 8.71
N VAL A 82 -10.86 -6.90 9.87
CA VAL A 82 -11.27 -7.92 10.85
C VAL A 82 -11.90 -7.26 12.07
N ASN A 83 -13.08 -7.73 12.48
CA ASN A 83 -13.80 -7.17 13.63
C ASN A 83 -13.32 -7.72 14.99
N ASP A 84 -12.20 -8.43 15.00
CA ASP A 84 -11.59 -9.06 16.16
C ASP A 84 -10.06 -8.85 16.13
N LEU A 85 -9.36 -9.33 17.16
CA LEU A 85 -7.90 -9.40 17.18
C LEU A 85 -7.38 -10.38 16.13
N VAL A 86 -6.19 -10.10 15.60
CA VAL A 86 -5.48 -11.00 14.68
C VAL A 86 -4.06 -11.21 15.21
N SER A 87 -3.62 -12.45 15.24
CA SER A 87 -2.27 -12.79 15.67
C SER A 87 -1.21 -12.10 14.77
N PRO A 88 -0.09 -11.64 15.35
CA PRO A 88 1.02 -11.06 14.57
C PRO A 88 1.55 -12.02 13.49
N HIS A 89 1.51 -13.32 13.76
CA HIS A 89 1.93 -14.36 12.82
C HIS A 89 1.03 -14.38 11.57
N LEU A 90 -0.29 -14.49 11.73
CA LEU A 90 -1.21 -14.53 10.58
C LEU A 90 -1.16 -13.21 9.80
N LYS A 91 -1.12 -12.09 10.50
CA LYS A 91 -0.95 -10.77 9.86
C LYS A 91 0.31 -10.74 8.99
N ALA A 92 1.46 -11.14 9.56
CA ALA A 92 2.72 -11.16 8.82
C ALA A 92 2.70 -12.16 7.65
N GLU A 93 2.06 -13.32 7.79
CA GLU A 93 1.88 -14.29 6.70
C GLU A 93 1.15 -13.64 5.52
N ILE A 94 0.05 -12.95 5.80
CA ILE A 94 -0.80 -12.35 4.78
C ILE A 94 -0.11 -11.15 4.13
N GLU A 95 0.41 -10.21 4.91
CA GLU A 95 1.00 -8.96 4.40
C GLU A 95 2.30 -9.22 3.63
N ASN A 96 3.09 -10.22 4.02
CA ASN A 96 4.32 -10.60 3.30
C ASN A 96 4.06 -11.54 2.12
N SER A 97 2.81 -11.99 1.92
CA SER A 97 2.47 -12.88 0.81
C SER A 97 2.62 -12.16 -0.53
N ARG A 98 3.56 -12.65 -1.35
CA ARG A 98 3.80 -12.17 -2.74
C ARG A 98 2.73 -12.63 -3.76
N LEU A 99 1.65 -13.26 -3.29
CA LEU A 99 0.59 -13.76 -4.16
C LEU A 99 -0.20 -12.59 -4.79
N TYR A 100 -0.11 -12.41 -6.10
CA TYR A 100 -0.86 -11.42 -6.90
C TYR A 100 -0.49 -9.95 -6.69
N PHE A 101 -0.79 -9.38 -5.52
CA PHE A 101 -0.71 -7.94 -5.23
C PHE A 101 -0.54 -7.67 -3.72
N ARG A 102 -0.44 -6.40 -3.31
CA ARG A 102 -0.22 -6.01 -1.92
C ARG A 102 -1.45 -6.28 -1.05
N LYS A 103 -1.22 -6.74 0.17
CA LYS A 103 -2.28 -7.07 1.14
C LYS A 103 -2.04 -6.32 2.44
N LEU A 104 -3.11 -5.84 3.05
CA LEU A 104 -3.08 -5.16 4.33
C LEU A 104 -4.13 -5.80 5.24
N VAL A 105 -3.74 -6.09 6.49
CA VAL A 105 -4.67 -6.57 7.52
C VAL A 105 -4.88 -5.46 8.53
N ILE A 106 -6.12 -5.01 8.64
CA ILE A 106 -6.57 -4.00 9.59
C ILE A 106 -7.58 -4.67 10.51
N PHE A 107 -7.35 -4.60 11.82
CA PHE A 107 -8.13 -5.36 12.77
C PHE A 107 -8.51 -4.56 14.01
N LYS A 108 -9.48 -5.07 14.78
CA LYS A 108 -9.98 -4.37 15.97
C LYS A 108 -8.95 -4.40 17.09
N GLY A 109 -8.64 -3.24 17.64
CA GLY A 109 -7.64 -3.11 18.71
C GLY A 109 -6.21 -2.87 18.20
N GLU A 110 -6.05 -2.63 16.90
CA GLU A 110 -4.79 -2.19 16.32
C GLU A 110 -4.42 -0.78 16.81
N GLU A 111 -3.17 -0.60 17.24
CA GLU A 111 -2.67 0.66 17.81
C GLU A 111 -2.31 1.69 16.73
N VAL A 112 -1.94 1.24 15.53
CA VAL A 112 -1.54 2.12 14.43
C VAL A 112 -2.81 2.69 13.76
N PRO A 113 -2.92 4.03 13.62
CA PRO A 113 -4.03 4.66 12.91
C PRO A 113 -4.16 4.15 11.46
N ILE A 114 -5.40 4.01 11.00
CA ILE A 114 -5.73 3.43 9.68
C ILE A 114 -5.13 4.27 8.56
N GLU A 115 -5.20 5.59 8.69
CA GLU A 115 -4.63 6.59 7.78
C GLU A 115 -3.12 6.39 7.56
N ASN A 116 -2.39 5.89 8.56
CA ASN A 116 -0.95 5.63 8.46
C ASN A 116 -0.64 4.25 7.85
N ARG A 117 -1.64 3.39 7.70
CA ARG A 117 -1.50 2.04 7.13
C ARG A 117 -1.85 2.00 5.66
N LEU A 118 -2.72 2.91 5.22
CA LEU A 118 -3.10 3.02 3.83
C LEU A 118 -2.03 3.86 3.11
N PRO A 119 -1.54 3.42 1.94
CA PRO A 119 -0.57 4.16 1.14
C PRO A 119 -1.23 5.32 0.37
N LEU A 120 -2.00 6.14 1.09
CA LEU A 120 -2.71 7.30 0.54
C LEU A 120 -1.78 8.49 0.33
N GLY A 121 -0.58 8.49 0.91
CA GLY A 121 0.42 9.56 0.72
C GLY A 121 0.93 9.70 -0.71
N ILE A 122 0.65 8.73 -1.59
CA ILE A 122 0.94 8.79 -3.02
C ILE A 122 -0.12 9.63 -3.76
N LEU A 123 -1.34 9.73 -3.19
CA LEU A 123 -2.47 10.46 -3.76
C LEU A 123 -2.33 11.94 -3.38
N GLY A 124 -1.70 12.72 -4.27
CA GLY A 124 -1.27 14.10 -4.10
C GLY A 124 -2.32 15.18 -3.79
N HIS A 125 -3.44 14.84 -3.15
CA HIS A 125 -4.52 15.76 -2.78
C HIS A 125 -4.89 15.75 -1.30
N LEU A 126 -4.46 14.73 -0.54
CA LEU A 126 -4.54 14.79 0.91
C LEU A 126 -3.22 15.35 1.44
N HIS A 127 -3.25 16.62 1.84
CA HIS A 127 -2.31 17.14 2.84
C HIS A 127 -2.55 16.39 4.16
N PHE A 128 -2.16 15.11 4.22
CA PHE A 128 -1.92 14.46 5.49
C PHE A 128 -0.76 15.19 6.13
N ASN A 129 -1.11 16.08 7.07
CA ASN A 129 -0.23 16.84 7.94
C ASN A 129 1.03 16.03 8.25
N GLU A 130 2.15 16.47 7.67
CA GLU A 130 3.54 16.25 8.12
C GLU A 130 3.75 15.09 9.11
N LYS A 131 3.49 13.83 8.70
CA LYS A 131 4.01 12.60 9.38
C LYS A 131 3.54 11.29 8.73
N LEU A 132 3.60 11.19 7.40
CA LEU A 132 3.78 9.86 6.78
C LEU A 132 5.28 9.54 6.77
N THR A 133 5.84 9.35 7.96
CA THR A 133 7.13 8.67 8.15
C THR A 133 6.89 7.18 7.93
N LEU A 134 6.66 6.77 6.68
CA LEU A 134 6.57 5.34 6.33
C LEU A 134 7.91 4.63 6.50
N PHE A 135 8.98 5.40 6.67
CA PHE A 135 10.21 5.02 7.36
C PHE A 135 10.60 6.26 8.20
N ASP A 136 11.22 6.11 9.37
CA ASP A 136 12.11 7.18 9.82
C ASP A 136 13.17 7.26 8.73
N ASP A 137 13.00 8.16 7.76
CA ASP A 137 13.77 8.15 6.51
C ASP A 137 15.28 8.13 6.79
N TYR A 138 15.69 8.68 7.93
CA TYR A 138 17.05 8.59 8.43
C TYR A 138 17.53 7.14 8.66
N SER A 139 16.74 6.29 9.31
CA SER A 139 17.10 4.88 9.55
C SER A 139 17.18 4.08 8.26
N PHE A 140 16.27 4.33 7.31
CA PHE A 140 16.33 3.72 5.98
C PHE A 140 17.57 4.19 5.21
N LEU A 141 17.86 5.50 5.20
CA LEU A 141 19.02 6.05 4.49
C LEU A 141 20.34 5.55 5.09
N GLU A 142 20.42 5.41 6.41
CA GLU A 142 21.57 4.79 7.09
C GLU A 142 21.77 3.33 6.71
N GLU A 143 20.69 2.54 6.67
CA GLU A 143 20.75 1.13 6.28
C GLU A 143 21.04 0.97 4.78
N PHE A 144 20.46 1.82 3.94
CA PHE A 144 20.72 1.88 2.52
C PHE A 144 22.20 2.23 2.26
N LYS A 145 22.74 3.26 2.94
CA LYS A 145 24.16 3.62 2.85
C LYS A 145 25.07 2.45 3.20
N LYS A 146 24.73 1.66 4.22
CA LYS A 146 25.53 0.48 4.65
C LYS A 146 25.53 -0.66 3.64
N ASN A 147 24.46 -0.80 2.85
CA ASN A 147 24.28 -1.92 1.93
C ASN A 147 24.65 -1.60 0.46
N VAL A 148 24.95 -0.34 0.15
CA VAL A 148 25.26 0.13 -1.20
C VAL A 148 26.78 0.22 -1.40
N SER A 149 27.27 -0.09 -2.61
CA SER A 149 28.72 -0.09 -2.88
C SER A 149 29.33 1.31 -2.76
N PRO A 150 30.64 1.41 -2.46
CA PRO A 150 31.33 2.70 -2.37
C PRO A 150 31.27 3.52 -3.67
N GLU A 151 31.21 2.89 -4.84
CA GLU A 151 31.05 3.62 -6.11
C GLU A 151 29.70 4.34 -6.19
N VAL A 152 28.62 3.64 -5.81
CA VAL A 152 27.26 4.19 -5.84
C VAL A 152 27.08 5.24 -4.74
N GLN A 153 27.69 5.08 -3.57
CA GLN A 153 27.69 6.12 -2.53
C GLN A 153 28.36 7.41 -3.03
N LYS A 154 29.50 7.28 -3.71
CA LYS A 154 30.22 8.42 -4.30
C LYS A 154 29.42 9.05 -5.44
N GLU A 155 28.70 8.24 -6.21
CA GLU A 155 27.83 8.71 -7.28
C GLU A 155 26.62 9.47 -6.76
N LEU A 156 25.99 9.02 -5.67
CA LEU A 156 24.82 9.67 -5.06
C LEU A 156 25.20 10.93 -4.27
N GLY A 157 26.36 10.94 -3.62
CA GLY A 157 26.84 12.05 -2.78
C GLY A 157 26.31 11.94 -1.35
N ASP A 158 27.09 12.43 -0.38
CA ASP A 158 26.74 12.30 1.05
C ASP A 158 25.44 13.06 1.41
N ASP A 159 25.14 14.15 0.70
CA ASP A 159 23.93 14.96 0.91
C ASP A 159 22.63 14.19 0.66
N PHE A 160 22.68 13.11 -0.15
CA PHE A 160 21.55 12.22 -0.42
C PHE A 160 21.13 11.38 0.81
N PHE A 161 22.03 11.19 1.77
CA PHE A 161 21.76 10.35 2.94
C PHE A 161 21.39 11.17 4.17
N ILE A 162 21.28 12.50 4.04
CA ILE A 162 21.10 13.45 5.15
C ILE A 162 19.67 14.03 5.16
N ASP A 163 19.09 14.31 3.99
CA ASP A 163 17.74 14.89 3.88
C ASP A 163 16.90 14.22 2.78
N PRO A 164 15.79 13.55 3.12
CA PRO A 164 14.88 12.93 2.15
C PRO A 164 14.32 13.92 1.10
N LYS A 165 14.21 15.22 1.43
CA LYS A 165 13.72 16.24 0.50
C LYS A 165 14.76 16.62 -0.56
N SER A 166 16.05 16.58 -0.24
CA SER A 166 17.13 16.86 -1.20
C SER A 166 17.30 15.71 -2.20
N ASN A 167 16.88 14.50 -1.83
CA ASN A 167 17.04 13.29 -2.63
C ASN A 167 16.33 13.37 -3.99
N LEU A 168 15.11 13.89 -4.00
CA LEU A 168 14.33 14.06 -5.23
C LEU A 168 14.96 15.08 -6.18
N GLU A 169 15.53 16.17 -5.64
CA GLU A 169 16.24 17.17 -6.46
C GLU A 169 17.56 16.63 -7.01
N ILE A 170 18.31 15.87 -6.21
CA ILE A 170 19.55 15.21 -6.62
C ILE A 170 19.29 14.19 -7.74
N LEU A 171 18.24 13.39 -7.61
CA LEU A 171 17.87 12.39 -8.63
C LEU A 171 17.39 13.06 -9.92
N LYS A 172 16.55 14.09 -9.83
CA LYS A 172 16.10 14.88 -11.00
C LYS A 172 17.26 15.56 -11.71
N SER A 173 18.20 16.12 -10.95
CA SER A 173 19.41 16.78 -11.48
C SER A 173 20.35 15.79 -12.19
N LYS A 174 20.49 14.56 -11.69
CA LYS A 174 21.41 13.55 -12.25
C LYS A 174 20.84 12.75 -13.41
N TYR A 175 19.55 12.42 -13.37
CA TYR A 175 18.95 11.48 -14.33
C TYR A 175 17.95 12.13 -15.30
N GLY A 176 17.68 13.44 -15.16
CA GLY A 176 17.11 14.26 -16.24
C GLY A 176 15.75 13.82 -16.80
N GLY A 177 14.95 13.07 -16.06
CA GLY A 177 13.60 12.66 -16.46
C GLY A 177 12.56 13.17 -15.48
N GLU A 178 11.41 13.61 -16.00
CA GLU A 178 10.19 13.75 -15.20
C GLU A 178 9.87 12.36 -14.62
N LEU A 179 10.09 12.23 -13.31
CA LEU A 179 9.65 11.09 -12.50
C LEU A 179 8.14 11.17 -12.28
#